data_AF-A0AAV0S3I0-F1
#
_entry.id   AF-A0AAV0S3I0-F1
#
_cell.length_a   1.000
_cell.length_b   1.000
_cell.length_c   1.000
_cell.angle_alpha   90.00
_cell.angle_beta   90.00
_cell.angle_gamma   90.00
#
_symmetry.space_group_name_H-M   'P 1'
#
loop_
_entity.id
_entity.type
_entity.pdbx_description
1 polymer ?
#
loop_
_entity_poly.entity_id
_entity_poly.type
_entity_poly.pdbx_seq_one_letter_code
_entity_poly.pdbx_strand_id
1 'polypeptide(L)'
;MRMKITSAITSEEQLLRRRLPRVIGGDNLVRPYNEYKAQGQVILQLAESGSFFGQVDLFKVRGKFALSDAYEDHFILPKGKIVMVTHRRVMLLQQPSTIIGQRKFNPAGDPCSVLWDVLWSDLMTMELNHGKKDQQKSPPSKLLIYLQSRSTELREQFRQIKCSRETDQALEVTVQLKEQ
;
A
#
# COMPACT_ATOMS: atom_id res chain seq x y z
N MET A 1 -25.40 -0.31 -53.60
CA MET A 1 -25.32 -0.65 -52.16
C MET A 1 -23.91 -1.14 -51.85
N ARG A 2 -22.94 -0.23 -51.70
CA ARG A 2 -21.52 -0.54 -51.46
C ARG A 2 -21.25 -0.37 -49.96
N MET A 3 -20.69 -1.42 -49.38
CA MET A 3 -20.62 -1.70 -47.96
C MET A 3 -19.95 -0.61 -47.10
N LYS A 4 -20.57 -0.42 -45.93
CA LYS A 4 -20.09 0.26 -44.71
C LYS A 4 -18.87 -0.46 -44.09
N ILE A 5 -17.79 -0.66 -44.85
CA ILE A 5 -16.57 -1.32 -44.34
C ILE A 5 -15.48 -0.28 -44.05
N THR A 6 -15.40 0.80 -44.84
CA THR A 6 -14.32 1.78 -44.67
C THR A 6 -14.43 2.59 -43.38
N SER A 7 -15.64 2.88 -42.91
CA SER A 7 -15.87 3.62 -41.65
C SER A 7 -15.54 2.82 -40.39
N ALA A 8 -15.41 1.48 -40.49
CA ALA A 8 -15.01 0.63 -39.38
C ALA A 8 -13.48 0.51 -39.24
N ILE A 9 -12.73 0.95 -40.26
CA ILE A 9 -11.26 0.86 -40.31
C ILE A 9 -10.62 2.23 -39.95
N THR A 10 -11.33 3.33 -40.19
CA THR A 10 -10.86 4.70 -39.88
C THR A 10 -11.19 5.18 -38.46
N SER A 11 -11.91 4.40 -37.65
CA SER A 11 -11.98 4.68 -36.21
C SER A 11 -10.70 4.16 -35.56
N GLU A 12 -9.65 4.97 -35.63
CA GLU A 12 -8.38 4.77 -34.91
C GLU A 12 -8.53 4.81 -33.37
N GLU A 13 -9.76 4.87 -32.84
CA GLU A 13 -10.06 4.18 -31.59
C GLU A 13 -10.02 2.67 -31.86
N GLN A 14 -8.81 2.12 -31.96
CA GLN A 14 -8.60 0.69 -31.77
C GLN A 14 -9.47 0.28 -30.57
N LEU A 15 -10.43 -0.62 -30.79
CA LEU A 15 -11.15 -1.34 -29.75
C LEU A 15 -10.14 -2.21 -28.99
N LEU A 16 -9.20 -1.57 -28.30
CA LEU A 16 -8.34 -2.20 -27.33
C LEU A 16 -9.30 -2.77 -26.30
N ARG A 17 -9.36 -4.11 -26.23
CA ARG A 17 -10.15 -4.81 -25.23
C ARG A 17 -9.62 -4.40 -23.86
N ARG A 18 -10.25 -3.42 -23.24
CA ARG A 18 -9.94 -2.97 -21.88
C ARG A 18 -10.46 -4.05 -20.94
N ARG A 19 -9.54 -4.72 -20.25
CA ARG A 19 -9.87 -5.65 -19.18
C ARG A 19 -9.77 -4.91 -17.85
N LEU A 20 -10.65 -5.27 -16.92
CA LEU A 20 -10.56 -4.76 -15.57
C LEU A 20 -9.22 -5.19 -14.93
N PRO A 21 -8.54 -4.31 -14.18
CA PRO A 21 -7.27 -4.64 -13.53
C PRO A 21 -7.44 -5.79 -12.53
N ARG A 22 -6.69 -6.88 -12.66
CA ARG A 22 -6.81 -8.04 -11.76
C ARG A 22 -5.55 -8.18 -10.92
N VAL A 23 -5.77 -8.50 -9.65
CA VAL A 23 -4.69 -8.73 -8.69
C VAL A 23 -4.07 -10.09 -8.87
N ILE A 24 -2.74 -10.10 -8.79
CA ILE A 24 -1.91 -11.29 -8.70
C ILE A 24 -1.38 -11.32 -7.27
N GLY A 25 -1.80 -12.33 -6.50
CA GLY A 25 -1.32 -12.55 -5.13
C GLY A 25 0.07 -13.19 -5.08
N GLY A 26 0.60 -13.39 -3.87
CA GLY A 26 1.84 -14.13 -3.63
C GLY A 26 1.76 -15.61 -4.00
N ASP A 27 0.55 -16.17 -4.09
CA ASP A 27 0.27 -17.49 -4.65
C ASP A 27 0.41 -17.55 -6.19
N ASN A 28 0.73 -16.42 -6.83
CA ASN A 28 0.80 -16.25 -8.28
C ASN A 28 -0.53 -16.54 -9.02
N LEU A 29 -1.67 -16.54 -8.30
CA LEU A 29 -2.98 -16.73 -8.90
C LEU A 29 -3.62 -15.39 -9.26
N VAL A 30 -4.19 -15.32 -10.46
CA VAL A 30 -4.96 -14.16 -10.92
C VAL A 30 -6.36 -14.24 -10.33
N ARG A 31 -6.72 -13.26 -9.49
CA ARG A 31 -8.04 -13.20 -8.86
C ARG A 31 -9.04 -12.42 -9.72
N PRO A 32 -10.36 -12.65 -9.55
CA PRO A 32 -11.39 -11.81 -10.16
C PRO A 32 -11.19 -10.32 -9.82
N TYR A 33 -11.76 -9.44 -10.65
CA TYR A 33 -11.71 -8.01 -10.37
C TYR A 33 -12.32 -7.70 -9.00
N ASN A 34 -11.55 -7.00 -8.19
CA ASN A 34 -11.99 -6.40 -6.95
C ASN A 34 -11.40 -5.00 -6.91
N GLU A 35 -12.25 -3.98 -6.83
CA GLU A 35 -11.82 -2.59 -6.89
C GLU A 35 -10.81 -2.24 -5.80
N TYR A 36 -11.06 -2.68 -4.57
CA TYR A 36 -10.18 -2.44 -3.42
C TYR A 36 -8.79 -3.05 -3.63
N LYS A 37 -8.75 -4.34 -3.99
CA LYS A 37 -7.49 -5.04 -4.23
C LYS A 37 -6.75 -4.45 -5.45
N ALA A 38 -7.47 -4.10 -6.52
CA ALA A 38 -6.90 -3.47 -7.71
C ALA A 38 -6.27 -2.11 -7.40
N GLN A 39 -6.93 -1.28 -6.58
CA GLN A 39 -6.37 -0.01 -6.11
C GLN A 39 -5.09 -0.24 -5.29
N GLY A 40 -5.11 -1.20 -4.35
CA GLY A 40 -3.94 -1.54 -3.54
C GLY A 40 -2.73 -1.98 -4.38
N GLN A 41 -2.96 -2.78 -5.43
CA GLN A 41 -1.89 -3.20 -6.34
C GLN A 41 -1.30 -2.03 -7.13
N VAL A 42 -2.12 -1.06 -7.56
CA VAL A 42 -1.62 0.14 -8.22
C VAL A 42 -0.85 1.03 -7.24
N ILE A 43 -1.32 1.18 -6.00
CA ILE A 43 -0.60 1.91 -4.95
C ILE A 43 0.78 1.29 -4.71
N LEU A 44 0.87 -0.04 -4.62
CA LEU A 44 2.15 -0.75 -4.46
C LEU A 44 3.08 -0.43 -5.64
N GLN A 45 2.59 -0.56 -6.87
CA GLN A 45 3.37 -0.27 -8.07
C GLN A 45 3.86 1.19 -8.13
N LEU A 46 3.00 2.14 -7.76
CA LEU A 46 3.33 3.58 -7.74
C LEU A 46 4.32 3.93 -6.63
N ALA A 47 4.21 3.28 -5.47
CA ALA A 47 5.15 3.48 -4.36
C ALA A 47 6.55 2.93 -4.69
N GLU A 48 6.63 1.82 -5.43
CA GLU A 48 7.89 1.15 -5.78
C GLU A 48 8.56 1.72 -7.04
N SER A 49 7.78 2.25 -8.00
CA SER A 49 8.31 2.85 -9.24
C SER A 49 9.04 4.19 -9.01
N GLY A 50 8.89 4.77 -7.82
CA GLY A 50 9.53 6.03 -7.44
C GLY A 50 8.89 7.23 -8.16
N SER A 51 8.71 8.33 -7.45
CA SER A 51 8.05 9.53 -8.00
C SER A 51 8.67 9.95 -9.35
N PHE A 52 7.86 9.92 -10.40
CA PHE A 52 8.25 10.29 -11.76
C PHE A 52 8.27 11.81 -11.99
N PHE A 53 7.73 12.61 -11.07
CA PHE A 53 7.66 14.07 -11.21
C PHE A 53 8.03 14.77 -9.90
N GLY A 54 9.26 15.29 -9.82
CA GLY A 54 9.60 16.42 -8.94
C GLY A 54 10.78 16.24 -7.99
N GLN A 55 11.03 15.04 -7.48
CA GLN A 55 12.21 14.80 -6.63
C GLN A 55 12.57 13.32 -6.68
N VAL A 56 13.53 13.01 -7.54
CA VAL A 56 14.12 11.69 -7.60
C VAL A 56 15.07 11.59 -6.41
N ASP A 57 14.79 10.70 -5.46
CA ASP A 57 15.82 10.25 -4.53
C ASP A 57 16.81 9.39 -5.32
N LEU A 58 17.82 10.05 -5.91
CA LEU A 58 18.89 9.45 -6.74
C LEU A 58 19.66 8.35 -6.00
N PHE A 59 19.56 8.33 -4.66
CA PHE A 59 20.21 7.36 -3.79
C PHE A 59 19.28 6.23 -3.34
N LYS A 60 17.97 6.35 -3.57
CA LYS A 60 17.01 5.26 -3.33
C LYS A 60 17.00 4.35 -4.55
N VAL A 61 17.58 3.17 -4.41
CA VAL A 61 17.66 2.16 -5.47
C VAL A 61 16.28 1.94 -6.09
N ARG A 62 16.11 2.44 -7.32
CA ARG A 62 14.91 2.21 -8.12
C ARG A 62 14.73 0.71 -8.35
N GLY A 63 13.54 0.19 -8.12
CA GLY A 63 13.17 -1.14 -8.58
C GLY A 63 13.76 -2.33 -7.82
N LYS A 64 14.31 -2.15 -6.61
CA LYS A 64 14.71 -3.32 -5.78
C LYS A 64 13.52 -4.23 -5.44
N PHE A 65 12.29 -3.69 -5.45
CA PHE A 65 11.09 -4.36 -4.94
C PHE A 65 9.94 -4.46 -5.97
N ALA A 66 9.89 -3.53 -6.94
CA ALA A 66 8.82 -3.32 -7.95
C ALA A 66 8.38 -4.51 -8.83
N LEU A 67 9.11 -5.62 -8.79
CA LEU A 67 8.80 -6.84 -9.57
C LEU A 67 8.76 -8.10 -8.72
N SER A 68 9.06 -7.99 -7.44
CA SER A 68 9.28 -9.16 -6.61
C SER A 68 8.43 -9.18 -5.35
N ASP A 69 7.77 -8.07 -5.01
CA ASP A 69 6.67 -8.08 -4.05
C ASP A 69 5.34 -8.30 -4.78
N ALA A 70 4.47 -9.06 -4.15
CA ALA A 70 3.12 -9.36 -4.61
C ALA A 70 2.16 -8.83 -3.55
N TYR A 71 1.14 -8.11 -4.01
CA TYR A 71 0.18 -7.43 -3.17
C TYR A 71 -0.76 -8.45 -2.49
N GLU A 72 -0.89 -8.37 -1.17
CA GLU A 72 -1.86 -9.16 -0.39
C GLU A 72 -2.98 -8.27 0.12
N ASP A 73 -2.64 -7.23 0.89
CA ASP A 73 -3.61 -6.29 1.41
C ASP A 73 -3.07 -4.89 1.66
N HIS A 74 -3.96 -3.95 1.95
CA HIS A 74 -3.58 -2.65 2.49
C HIS A 74 -4.61 -2.15 3.50
N PHE A 75 -4.25 -1.13 4.26
CA PHE A 75 -5.14 -0.46 5.21
C PHE A 75 -4.89 1.05 5.18
N ILE A 76 -5.95 1.83 4.99
CA ILE A 76 -5.88 3.29 5.05
C ILE A 76 -5.92 3.73 6.51
N LEU A 77 -4.88 4.44 6.93
CA LEU A 77 -4.69 4.92 8.28
C LEU A 77 -4.92 6.43 8.38
N PRO A 78 -5.17 6.95 9.61
CA PRO A 78 -5.25 8.38 9.84
C PRO A 78 -4.02 9.14 9.34
N LYS A 79 -4.23 10.40 8.97
CA LYS A 79 -3.20 11.33 8.46
C LYS A 79 -2.62 10.92 7.09
N GLY A 80 -3.44 10.30 6.25
CA GLY A 80 -3.04 9.92 4.89
C GLY A 80 -1.92 8.89 4.87
N LYS A 81 -1.90 7.97 5.84
CA LYS A 81 -0.93 6.87 5.86
C LYS A 81 -1.60 5.62 5.33
N ILE A 82 -0.81 4.72 4.76
CA ILE A 82 -1.32 3.43 4.29
C ILE A 82 -0.36 2.37 4.77
N VAL A 83 -0.86 1.34 5.44
CA VAL A 83 -0.08 0.10 5.65
C VAL A 83 -0.30 -0.79 4.45
N MET A 84 0.79 -1.22 3.84
CA MET A 84 0.80 -2.12 2.69
C MET A 84 1.35 -3.47 3.15
N VAL A 85 0.62 -4.55 2.86
CA VAL A 85 0.96 -5.92 3.18
C VAL A 85 1.25 -6.65 1.87
N THR A 86 2.42 -7.24 1.80
CA THR A 86 2.88 -8.03 0.65
C THR A 86 3.33 -9.40 1.14
N HIS A 87 3.50 -10.36 0.25
CA HIS A 87 3.96 -11.70 0.63
C HIS A 87 5.37 -11.75 1.27
N ARG A 88 6.18 -10.68 1.22
CA ARG A 88 7.54 -10.66 1.81
C ARG A 88 7.75 -9.67 2.94
N ARG A 89 6.90 -8.64 3.01
CA ARG A 89 7.10 -7.52 3.92
C ARG A 89 5.82 -6.75 4.22
N VAL A 90 5.88 -6.00 5.31
CA VAL A 90 4.96 -4.89 5.61
C VAL A 90 5.64 -3.55 5.36
N MET A 91 4.91 -2.59 4.79
CA MET A 91 5.40 -1.23 4.56
C MET A 91 4.43 -0.19 5.08
N LEU A 92 4.97 0.93 5.53
CA LEU A 92 4.18 2.13 5.80
C LEU A 92 4.42 3.17 4.71
N LEU A 93 3.35 3.52 4.01
CA LEU A 93 3.34 4.53 2.96
C LEU A 93 2.72 5.83 3.47
N GLN A 94 3.20 6.95 2.93
CA GLN A 94 2.67 8.29 3.12
C GLN A 94 2.04 8.75 1.81
N GLN A 95 0.74 9.03 1.83
CA GLN A 95 0.07 9.71 0.74
C GLN A 95 0.70 11.09 0.54
N PRO A 96 0.83 11.57 -0.71
CA PRO A 96 1.32 12.90 -0.98
C PRO A 96 0.42 13.91 -0.28
N SER A 97 0.99 14.70 0.61
CA SER A 97 0.27 15.80 1.25
C SER A 97 0.04 16.88 0.20
N THR A 98 -1.19 17.04 -0.26
CA THR A 98 -1.56 18.19 -1.11
C THR A 98 -1.41 19.45 -0.25
N ILE A 99 -0.23 20.08 -0.29
CA ILE A 99 0.03 21.40 0.32
C ILE A 99 -0.88 22.47 -0.30
N ILE A 100 -1.56 22.15 -1.41
CA ILE A 100 -2.53 23.00 -2.09
C ILE A 100 -3.90 22.30 -2.01
N GLY A 101 -4.70 22.68 -1.01
CA GLY A 101 -5.90 21.99 -0.54
C GLY A 101 -7.10 21.92 -1.52
N GLN A 102 -6.95 21.26 -2.67
CA GLN A 102 -8.03 21.11 -3.65
C GLN A 102 -8.17 19.69 -4.26
N ARG A 103 -7.14 18.85 -4.26
CA ARG A 103 -7.21 17.52 -4.90
C ARG A 103 -7.28 16.39 -3.87
N LYS A 104 -8.37 15.61 -3.93
CA LYS A 104 -8.49 14.33 -3.21
C LYS A 104 -7.43 13.36 -3.73
N PHE A 105 -6.84 12.59 -2.81
CA PHE A 105 -5.90 11.53 -3.16
C PHE A 105 -6.53 10.55 -4.15
N ASN A 106 -5.84 10.32 -5.27
CA ASN A 106 -6.21 9.34 -6.28
C ASN A 106 -5.27 8.12 -6.18
N PRO A 107 -5.75 6.97 -5.65
CA PRO A 107 -4.98 5.73 -5.55
C PRO A 107 -4.34 5.28 -6.87
N ALA A 108 -4.97 5.59 -8.00
CA ALA A 108 -4.54 5.13 -9.31
C ALA A 108 -3.50 6.05 -9.99
N GLY A 109 -3.22 7.23 -9.43
CA GLY A 109 -2.37 8.22 -10.08
C GLY A 109 -1.44 9.01 -9.17
N ASP A 110 -1.69 9.03 -7.87
CA ASP A 110 -0.90 9.82 -6.93
C ASP A 110 0.13 8.90 -6.22
N PRO A 111 1.44 9.06 -6.46
CA PRO A 111 2.46 8.18 -5.90
C PRO A 111 2.62 8.39 -4.39
N CYS A 112 2.67 7.30 -3.63
CA CYS A 112 2.91 7.33 -2.19
C CYS A 112 4.40 7.15 -1.87
N SER A 113 4.87 7.82 -0.83
CA SER A 113 6.26 7.69 -0.35
C SER A 113 6.38 6.60 0.71
N VAL A 114 7.30 5.65 0.53
CA VAL A 114 7.61 4.64 1.56
C VAL A 114 8.34 5.30 2.74
N LEU A 115 7.71 5.29 3.93
CA LEU A 115 8.30 5.78 5.18
C LEU A 115 9.23 4.75 5.82
N TRP A 116 8.82 3.48 5.84
CA TRP A 116 9.62 2.34 6.27
C TRP A 116 9.02 1.05 5.73
N ASP A 117 9.85 0.03 5.62
CA ASP A 117 9.48 -1.35 5.32
C ASP A 117 10.17 -2.33 6.28
N VAL A 118 9.54 -3.48 6.51
CA VAL A 118 10.01 -4.55 7.39
C VAL A 118 9.74 -5.88 6.71
N LEU A 119 10.80 -6.62 6.40
CA LEU A 119 10.70 -7.99 5.92
C LEU A 119 10.08 -8.89 6.99
N TRP A 120 9.33 -9.91 6.57
CA TRP A 120 8.76 -10.88 7.51
C TRP A 120 9.83 -11.60 8.32
N SER A 121 11.02 -11.84 7.75
CA SER A 121 12.17 -12.45 8.45
C SER A 121 12.67 -11.61 9.63
N ASP A 122 12.47 -10.30 9.58
CA ASP A 122 13.02 -9.36 10.57
C ASP A 122 11.98 -9.00 11.64
N LEU A 123 10.72 -9.41 11.45
CA LEU A 123 9.63 -9.20 12.40
C LEU A 123 9.72 -10.25 13.52
N MET A 124 9.87 -9.79 14.76
CA MET A 124 9.96 -10.68 15.92
C MET A 124 8.60 -10.88 16.60
N THR A 125 7.96 -9.78 16.97
CA THR A 125 6.67 -9.82 17.67
C THR A 125 5.91 -8.51 17.47
N MET A 126 4.62 -8.54 17.75
CA MET A 126 3.72 -7.41 17.59
C MET A 126 2.88 -7.23 18.85
N GLU A 127 2.68 -5.97 19.25
CA GLU A 127 1.93 -5.63 20.46
C GLU A 127 0.92 -4.51 20.18
N LEU A 128 -0.31 -4.73 20.64
CA LEU A 128 -1.37 -3.74 20.59
C LEU A 128 -1.30 -2.83 21.80
N ASN A 129 -1.40 -1.53 21.56
CA ASN A 129 -1.23 -0.53 22.59
C ASN A 129 -2.28 0.58 22.49
N HIS A 130 -2.64 1.14 23.63
CA HIS A 130 -3.56 2.28 23.67
C HIS A 130 -2.87 3.61 23.33
N GLY A 131 -3.59 4.43 22.58
CA GLY A 131 -3.28 5.81 22.30
C GLY A 131 -3.37 6.68 23.55
N LYS A 132 -2.55 7.75 23.62
CA LYS A 132 -2.66 8.74 24.71
C LYS A 132 -4.00 9.49 24.70
N LYS A 133 -4.71 9.45 23.57
CA LYS A 133 -5.99 10.13 23.33
C LYS A 133 -7.12 9.12 23.09
N ASP A 134 -6.92 7.87 23.51
CA ASP A 134 -7.95 6.84 23.44
C ASP A 134 -8.85 6.96 24.67
N GLN A 135 -10.13 6.64 24.50
CA GLN A 135 -11.07 6.69 25.60
C GLN A 135 -10.83 5.50 26.55
N GLN A 136 -11.22 5.66 27.80
CA GLN A 136 -11.15 4.56 28.76
C GLN A 136 -12.10 3.43 28.29
N LYS A 137 -11.55 2.22 28.06
CA LYS A 137 -12.21 1.03 27.47
C LYS A 137 -12.39 1.00 25.94
N SER A 138 -11.89 1.96 25.17
CA SER A 138 -11.91 1.84 23.70
C SER A 138 -10.90 0.79 23.22
N PRO A 139 -11.08 0.16 22.04
CA PRO A 139 -10.08 -0.74 21.47
C PRO A 139 -8.71 -0.02 21.28
N PRO A 140 -7.59 -0.77 21.28
CA PRO A 140 -6.26 -0.21 21.10
C PRO A 140 -6.11 0.41 19.70
N SER A 141 -5.59 1.64 19.62
CA SER A 141 -5.40 2.35 18.34
C SER A 141 -3.97 2.27 17.78
N LYS A 142 -3.03 1.63 18.48
CA LYS A 142 -1.63 1.53 18.04
C LYS A 142 -1.20 0.07 17.96
N LEU A 143 -0.37 -0.20 16.96
CA LEU A 143 0.34 -1.46 16.82
C LEU A 143 1.84 -1.17 16.81
N LEU A 144 2.59 -1.85 17.68
CA LEU A 144 4.04 -1.85 17.71
C LEU A 144 4.54 -3.15 17.09
N ILE A 145 5.48 -3.04 16.15
CA ILE A 145 6.16 -4.16 15.52
C ILE A 145 7.60 -4.13 16.00
N TYR A 146 8.02 -5.14 16.73
CA TYR A 146 9.39 -5.29 17.23
C TYR A 146 10.24 -6.03 16.20
N LEU A 147 11.44 -5.52 15.96
CA LEU A 147 12.36 -6.03 14.94
C LEU A 147 13.47 -6.86 15.59
N GLN A 148 14.04 -7.81 14.84
CA GLN A 148 15.18 -8.64 15.28
C GLN A 148 16.50 -7.84 15.45
N SER A 149 16.47 -6.52 15.23
CA SER A 149 17.66 -5.66 15.24
C SER A 149 18.44 -5.73 16.56
N ARG A 150 19.76 -5.87 16.45
CA ARG A 150 20.72 -5.76 17.57
C ARG A 150 21.14 -4.31 17.84
N SER A 151 20.52 -3.33 17.16
CA SER A 151 20.82 -1.91 17.33
C SER A 151 20.45 -1.43 18.73
N THR A 152 21.30 -0.57 19.30
CA THR A 152 21.06 0.08 20.60
C THR A 152 20.08 1.25 20.50
N GLU A 153 19.71 1.69 19.29
CA GLU A 153 18.75 2.76 19.10
C GLU A 153 17.29 2.27 19.19
N LEU A 154 16.55 2.76 20.19
CA LEU A 154 15.14 2.40 20.40
C LEU A 154 14.26 2.64 19.16
N ARG A 155 14.55 3.66 18.34
CA ARG A 155 13.79 3.96 17.11
C ARG A 155 13.99 2.91 16.03
N GLU A 156 15.08 2.15 16.08
CA GLU A 156 15.37 1.08 15.14
C GLU A 156 14.88 -0.28 15.63
N GLN A 157 14.58 -0.41 16.92
CA GLN A 157 14.10 -1.65 17.52
C GLN A 157 12.61 -1.92 17.27
N PHE A 158 11.81 -0.87 17.03
CA PHE A 158 10.40 -1.04 16.72
C PHE A 158 9.88 -0.10 15.63
N ARG A 159 8.80 -0.52 14.97
CA ARG A 159 7.98 0.30 14.07
C ARG A 159 6.61 0.48 14.67
N GLN A 160 6.05 1.68 14.49
CA GLN A 160 4.74 2.01 15.02
C GLN A 160 3.75 2.27 13.89
N ILE A 161 2.63 1.57 13.96
CA ILE A 161 1.43 1.82 13.16
C ILE A 161 0.38 2.50 14.06
N LYS A 162 -0.24 3.56 13.55
CA LYS A 162 -1.30 4.31 14.25
C LYS A 162 -2.57 4.15 13.44
N CYS A 163 -3.52 3.42 14.00
CA CYS A 163 -4.83 3.15 13.42
C CYS A 163 -5.85 4.20 13.87
N SER A 164 -7.03 4.12 13.26
CA SER A 164 -8.21 4.89 13.63
C SER A 164 -8.62 4.55 15.06
N ARG A 165 -9.01 5.57 15.82
CA ARG A 165 -9.48 5.39 17.20
C ARG A 165 -10.89 4.86 17.20
N GLU A 166 -11.28 4.18 18.27
CA GLU A 166 -12.64 3.67 18.47
C GLU A 166 -13.08 2.67 17.37
N THR A 167 -12.10 2.07 16.68
CA THR A 167 -12.31 1.05 15.65
C THR A 167 -11.43 -0.15 15.91
N ASP A 168 -11.83 -1.32 15.42
CA ASP A 168 -11.06 -2.55 15.50
C ASP A 168 -9.94 -2.63 14.45
N GLN A 169 -9.66 -1.54 13.72
CA GLN A 169 -8.66 -1.49 12.67
C GLN A 169 -7.27 -1.98 13.12
N ALA A 170 -6.86 -1.70 14.36
CA ALA A 170 -5.58 -2.20 14.86
C ALA A 170 -5.57 -3.73 15.02
N LEU A 171 -6.71 -4.30 15.44
CA LEU A 171 -6.89 -5.75 15.54
C LEU A 171 -6.90 -6.39 14.15
N GLU A 172 -7.65 -5.82 13.19
CA GLU A 172 -7.71 -6.29 11.80
C GLU A 172 -6.32 -6.31 11.15
N VAL A 173 -5.56 -5.22 11.28
CA VAL A 173 -4.18 -5.15 10.80
C VAL A 173 -3.33 -6.23 11.47
N THR A 174 -3.46 -6.42 12.78
CA THR A 174 -2.68 -7.43 13.51
C THR A 174 -3.02 -8.86 13.07
N VAL A 175 -4.28 -9.16 12.79
CA VAL A 175 -4.71 -10.46 12.27
C VAL A 175 -4.10 -10.68 10.89
N GLN A 176 -4.22 -9.71 9.98
CA GLN A 176 -3.63 -9.81 8.65
C GLN A 176 -2.11 -10.00 8.68
N LEU A 177 -1.40 -9.30 9.55
CA LEU A 177 0.06 -9.46 9.69
C LEU A 177 0.47 -10.80 10.31
N LYS A 178 -0.41 -11.49 11.04
CA LYS A 178 -0.16 -12.83 11.59
C LYS A 178 -0.45 -13.96 10.60
N GLU A 179 -1.19 -13.68 9.54
CA GLU A 179 -1.53 -14.63 8.48
C GLU A 179 -0.42 -14.76 7.41
N GLN A 180 0.62 -13.91 7.49
CA GLN A 180 1.79 -13.91 6.60
C GLN A 180 2.89 -14.83 7.13
#